data_AF-A0A5C5RFM6-F1
#
_entry.id   AF-A0A5C5RFM6-F1
#
_cell.length_a   1.000
_cell.length_b   1.000
_cell.length_c   1.000
_cell.angle_alpha   90.00
_cell.angle_beta   90.00
_cell.angle_gamma   90.00
#
_symmetry.space_group_name_H-M   'P 1'
#
loop_
_entity.id
_entity.type
_entity.pdbx_description
1 polymer ?
#
loop_
_entity_poly.entity_id
_entity_poly.type
_entity_poly.pdbx_seq_one_letter_code
_entity_poly.pdbx_strand_id
1 'polypeptide(L)'
;MEQSAQALIGEHDFSAFRSSECQATTPFRNIHHITFQQNGPLIEIELKANAFLHNMVRNIVGTLLEVGLGKEKIIYPQQVLESRDRTKGGMTVPPQGLHLYHVEYPTALMPQLSLTTKMSIA
;
A
#
# COMPACT_ATOMS: atom_id res chain seq x y z
N MET A 1 2.09 -9.34 11.18
CA MET A 1 1.82 -8.68 9.88
C MET A 1 2.01 -7.17 9.96
N GLU A 2 1.34 -6.47 10.88
CA GLU A 2 1.49 -5.01 11.00
C GLU A 2 2.93 -4.56 11.29
N GLN A 3 3.59 -5.19 12.27
CA GLN A 3 4.98 -4.87 12.61
C GLN A 3 5.95 -5.03 11.43
N SER A 4 5.74 -6.02 10.56
CA SER A 4 6.61 -6.27 9.40
C SER A 4 6.40 -5.26 8.27
N ALA A 5 5.23 -4.63 8.18
CA ALA A 5 4.95 -3.61 7.17
C ALA A 5 5.70 -2.29 7.42
N GLN A 6 6.09 -2.02 8.67
CA GLN A 6 6.78 -0.79 9.04
C GLN A 6 8.12 -0.61 8.30
N ALA A 7 8.78 -1.71 7.93
CA ALA A 7 10.01 -1.67 7.15
C ALA A 7 9.84 -1.12 5.72
N LEU A 8 8.60 -1.04 5.23
CA LEU A 8 8.28 -0.55 3.89
C LEU A 8 7.94 0.95 3.87
N ILE A 9 7.79 1.59 5.04
CA ILE A 9 7.47 3.03 5.14
C ILE A 9 8.72 3.85 4.81
N GLY A 10 8.52 4.97 4.12
CA GLY A 10 9.58 5.86 3.66
C GLY A 10 9.92 5.69 2.18
N GLU A 11 11.01 6.31 1.76
CA GLU A 11 11.49 6.33 0.39
C GLU A 11 12.45 5.18 0.11
N HIS A 12 12.05 4.27 -0.79
CA HIS A 12 12.80 3.05 -1.11
C HIS A 12 12.73 2.70 -2.59
N ASP A 13 13.63 1.83 -3.02
CA ASP A 13 13.56 1.15 -4.32
C ASP A 13 12.58 -0.04 -4.22
N PHE A 14 11.40 0.11 -4.83
CA PHE A 14 10.35 -0.91 -4.82
C PHE A 14 10.44 -1.90 -6.00
N SER A 15 11.62 -2.10 -6.59
CA SER A 15 11.82 -3.05 -7.70
C SER A 15 11.33 -4.47 -7.39
N ALA A 16 11.53 -4.95 -6.15
CA ALA A 16 11.03 -6.25 -5.72
C ALA A 16 9.49 -6.37 -5.70
N PHE A 17 8.78 -5.23 -5.69
CA PHE A 17 7.33 -5.16 -5.68
C PHE A 17 6.75 -4.70 -7.03
N ARG A 18 7.57 -4.62 -8.07
CA ARG A 18 7.18 -4.14 -9.41
C ARG A 18 6.87 -5.30 -10.36
N SER A 19 5.86 -5.13 -11.23
CA SER A 19 5.63 -6.04 -12.38
C SER A 19 6.59 -5.74 -13.54
N SER A 20 6.93 -6.75 -14.35
CA SER A 20 7.74 -6.59 -15.56
C SER A 20 7.16 -5.59 -16.56
N GLU A 21 5.83 -5.47 -16.62
CA GLU A 21 5.09 -4.59 -17.54
C GLU A 21 5.04 -3.13 -17.07
N CYS A 22 5.66 -2.81 -15.93
CA CYS A 22 5.62 -1.46 -15.40
C CYS A 22 6.45 -0.50 -16.27
N GLN A 23 5.85 0.61 -16.69
CA GLN A 23 6.47 1.63 -17.53
C GLN A 23 7.07 2.81 -16.75
N ALA A 24 7.03 2.76 -15.41
CA ALA A 24 7.60 3.82 -14.59
C ALA A 24 9.12 3.93 -14.81
N THR A 25 9.59 5.17 -15.00
CA THR A 25 11.01 5.50 -15.22
C THR A 25 11.87 5.20 -14.01
N THR A 26 11.31 5.35 -12.81
CA THR A 26 11.98 5.06 -11.54
C THR A 26 11.16 4.10 -10.68
N PRO A 27 11.81 3.11 -10.02
CA PRO A 27 11.18 2.24 -9.03
C PRO A 27 11.08 2.89 -7.64
N PHE A 28 11.64 4.09 -7.43
CA PHE A 28 11.60 4.76 -6.15
C PHE A 28 10.20 5.26 -5.83
N ARG A 29 9.68 4.91 -4.66
CA ARG A 29 8.40 5.41 -4.13
C ARG A 29 8.56 5.73 -2.66
N ASN A 30 7.72 6.64 -2.18
CA ASN A 30 7.64 6.99 -0.78
C ASN A 30 6.29 6.54 -0.23
N ILE A 31 6.29 5.49 0.58
CA ILE A 31 5.10 5.06 1.33
C ILE A 31 5.01 5.94 2.58
N HIS A 32 3.90 6.66 2.72
CA HIS A 32 3.65 7.54 3.86
C HIS A 32 3.16 6.76 5.08
N HIS A 33 2.24 5.82 4.88
CA HIS A 33 1.76 4.94 5.94
C HIS A 33 1.20 3.62 5.41
N ILE A 34 1.21 2.62 6.28
CA ILE A 34 0.50 1.36 6.12
C ILE A 34 -0.23 1.08 7.42
N THR A 35 -1.56 0.95 7.37
CA THR A 35 -2.39 0.68 8.56
C THR A 35 -3.19 -0.60 8.37
N PHE A 36 -3.57 -1.21 9.50
CA PHE A 36 -4.35 -2.44 9.54
C PHE A 36 -5.55 -2.22 10.44
N GLN A 37 -6.75 -2.54 9.95
CA GLN A 37 -7.97 -2.48 10.74
C GLN A 37 -8.69 -3.83 10.66
N GLN A 38 -9.05 -4.38 11.81
CA GLN A 38 -9.80 -5.64 11.87
C GLN A 38 -11.29 -5.35 12.02
N ASN A 39 -12.06 -5.79 11.03
CA ASN A 39 -13.51 -5.65 10.97
C ASN A 39 -14.13 -7.06 10.93
N GLY A 40 -14.32 -7.65 12.11
CA GLY A 40 -14.79 -9.03 12.25
C GLY A 40 -13.82 -10.03 11.60
N PRO A 41 -14.24 -10.79 10.58
CA PRO A 41 -13.37 -11.73 9.87
C PRO A 41 -12.48 -11.05 8.81
N LEU A 42 -12.67 -9.76 8.53
CA LEU A 42 -11.92 -9.02 7.51
C LEU A 42 -10.77 -8.24 8.13
N ILE A 43 -9.65 -8.19 7.42
CA ILE A 43 -8.54 -7.28 7.72
C ILE A 43 -8.44 -6.31 6.55
N GLU A 44 -8.71 -5.04 6.84
CA GLU A 44 -8.52 -3.94 5.92
C GLU A 44 -7.09 -3.42 6.05
N ILE A 45 -6.43 -3.24 4.90
CA ILE A 45 -5.05 -2.76 4.82
C ILE A 45 -5.06 -1.49 3.98
N GLU A 46 -4.76 -0.35 4.60
CA GLU A 46 -4.65 0.92 3.89
C GLU A 46 -3.18 1.21 3.62
N LEU A 47 -2.86 1.57 2.37
CA LEU A 47 -1.54 2.03 1.97
C LEU A 47 -1.68 3.42 1.35
N LYS A 48 -0.91 4.38 1.87
CA LYS A 48 -0.78 5.70 1.27
C LYS A 48 0.65 5.92 0.81
N ALA A 49 0.82 6.41 -0.41
CA ALA A 49 2.13 6.71 -0.99
C ALA A 49 2.03 7.90 -1.94
N ASN A 50 3.17 8.47 -2.31
CA ASN A 50 3.24 9.51 -3.34
C ASN A 50 2.79 9.00 -4.73
N ALA A 51 3.06 7.72 -5.04
CA ALA A 51 2.59 7.01 -6.22
C ALA A 51 2.78 5.50 -6.02
N PHE A 52 2.17 4.70 -6.91
CA PHE A 52 2.31 3.24 -6.90
C PHE A 52 2.84 2.72 -8.24
N LEU A 53 3.65 1.65 -8.20
CA LEU A 53 4.08 0.91 -9.40
C LEU A 53 3.02 -0.11 -9.82
N HIS A 54 3.14 -0.63 -11.04
CA HIS A 54 2.25 -1.69 -11.53
C HIS A 54 2.33 -2.93 -10.60
N ASN A 55 1.18 -3.38 -10.10
CA ASN A 55 1.02 -4.46 -9.10
C ASN A 55 1.67 -4.22 -7.72
N MET A 56 2.21 -3.03 -7.43
CA MET A 56 2.93 -2.74 -6.19
C MET A 56 2.17 -3.12 -4.94
N VAL A 57 0.96 -2.59 -4.77
CA VAL A 57 0.14 -2.83 -3.58
C VAL A 57 -0.16 -4.33 -3.42
N ARG A 58 -0.51 -5.00 -4.51
CA ARG A 58 -0.83 -6.43 -4.51
C ARG A 58 0.37 -7.31 -4.15
N ASN A 59 1.56 -6.94 -4.61
CA ASN A 59 2.80 -7.65 -4.29
C ASN A 59 3.21 -7.43 -2.82
N ILE A 60 3.04 -6.20 -2.32
CA ILE A 60 3.29 -5.88 -0.91
C ILE A 60 2.35 -6.71 -0.02
N VAL A 61 1.04 -6.67 -0.28
CA VAL A 61 0.06 -7.44 0.50
C VAL A 61 0.36 -8.93 0.45
N GLY A 62 0.70 -9.49 -0.71
CA GLY A 62 1.08 -10.90 -0.82
C GLY A 62 2.29 -11.27 0.02
N THR A 63 3.29 -10.40 0.10
CA THR A 63 4.49 -10.59 0.93
C THR A 63 4.16 -10.50 2.43
N LEU A 64 3.29 -9.56 2.81
CA LEU A 64 2.83 -9.40 4.18
C LEU A 64 1.96 -10.57 4.66
N LEU A 65 1.18 -11.18 3.77
CA LEU A 65 0.38 -12.37 4.06
C LEU A 65 1.25 -13.57 4.43
N GLU A 66 2.41 -13.77 3.80
CA GLU A 66 3.31 -14.87 4.17
C GLU A 66 3.81 -14.75 5.62
N VAL A 67 4.03 -13.53 6.10
CA VAL A 67 4.31 -13.26 7.53
C VAL A 67 3.05 -13.44 8.38
N GLY A 68 1.89 -12.93 7.93
CA GLY A 68 0.62 -13.06 8.64
C GLY A 68 0.15 -14.51 8.84
N LEU A 69 0.49 -15.39 7.90
CA LEU A 69 0.22 -16.83 7.93
C LEU A 69 1.30 -17.62 8.70
N GLY A 70 2.35 -16.97 9.20
CA GLY A 70 3.43 -17.60 9.96
C GLY A 70 4.41 -18.43 9.11
N LYS A 71 4.40 -18.29 7.79
CA LYS A 71 5.33 -19.00 6.89
C LYS A 71 6.69 -18.30 6.83
N GLU A 72 6.69 -16.98 7.02
CA GLU A 72 7.89 -16.14 6.96
C GLU A 72 8.05 -15.28 8.23
N LYS A 73 9.28 -14.83 8.48
CA LYS A 73 9.63 -14.02 9.65
C LYS A 73 9.22 -12.55 9.46
N ILE A 74 9.11 -11.80 10.56
CA ILE A 74 8.78 -10.36 10.56
C ILE A 74 9.73 -9.53 9.68
N ILE A 75 10.99 -9.94 9.55
CA ILE A 75 12.00 -9.24 8.74
C ILE A 75 11.82 -9.47 7.22
N TYR A 76 11.01 -10.44 6.81
CA TYR A 76 10.90 -10.87 5.42
C TYR A 76 10.54 -9.74 4.43
N PRO A 77 9.56 -8.84 4.70
CA PRO A 77 9.27 -7.74 3.77
C PRO A 77 10.45 -6.79 3.57
N GLN A 78 11.26 -6.57 4.61
CA GLN A 78 12.50 -5.79 4.51
C GLN A 78 13.51 -6.50 3.62
N GLN A 79 13.71 -7.81 3.81
CA GLN A 79 14.64 -8.60 2.99
C GLN A 79 14.21 -8.61 1.51
N VAL A 80 12.91 -8.71 1.24
CA VAL A 80 12.37 -8.62 -0.12
C VAL A 80 12.65 -7.24 -0.71
N LEU A 81 12.37 -6.17 0.03
CA LEU A 81 12.65 -4.79 -0.39
C LEU A 81 14.14 -4.59 -0.73
N GLU A 82 15.03 -4.99 0.19
CA GLU A 82 16.48 -4.87 0.04
C GLU A 82 17.04 -5.72 -1.11
N SER A 83 16.41 -6.86 -1.41
CA SER A 83 16.84 -7.74 -2.51
C SER A 83 16.65 -7.11 -3.89
N ARG A 84 15.68 -6.19 -4.03
CA ARG A 84 15.26 -5.59 -5.31
C ARG A 84 14.82 -6.61 -6.37
N ASP A 85 14.63 -7.86 -5.97
CA ASP A 85 14.34 -8.99 -6.86
C ASP A 85 12.90 -9.46 -6.64
N ARG A 86 12.06 -9.27 -7.67
CA ARG A 86 10.65 -9.66 -7.63
C ARG A 86 10.45 -11.14 -7.34
N THR A 87 11.39 -12.01 -7.70
CA THR A 87 11.27 -13.46 -7.45
C THR A 87 11.35 -13.83 -5.97
N LYS A 88 11.85 -12.93 -5.13
CA LYS A 88 11.94 -13.11 -3.66
C LYS A 88 10.67 -12.72 -2.93
N GLY A 89 9.81 -11.91 -3.54
CA GLY A 89 8.56 -11.45 -2.95
C GLY A 89 7.43 -12.49 -3.03
N GLY A 90 6.38 -12.25 -2.25
CA GLY A 90 5.19 -13.12 -2.23
C GLY A 90 4.41 -13.16 -3.56
N MET A 91 3.36 -13.98 -3.57
CA MET A 91 2.44 -14.06 -4.70
C MET A 91 1.74 -12.71 -4.93
N THR A 92 1.48 -12.35 -6.19
CA THR A 92 0.60 -11.22 -6.50
C THR A 92 -0.83 -11.58 -6.12
N VAL A 93 -1.37 -10.99 -5.04
CA VAL A 93 -2.72 -11.31 -4.57
C VAL A 93 -3.78 -10.99 -5.62
N PRO A 94 -4.94 -11.67 -5.64
CA PRO A 94 -6.04 -11.36 -6.55
C PRO A 94 -6.52 -9.91 -6.44
N PRO A 95 -6.99 -9.27 -7.54
CA PRO A 95 -7.29 -7.83 -7.56
C PRO A 95 -8.62 -7.45 -6.87
N GLN A 96 -9.50 -8.40 -6.56
CA GLN A 96 -10.88 -8.15 -6.13
C GLN A 96 -10.98 -7.42 -4.78
N GLY A 97 -9.94 -7.50 -3.94
CA GLY A 97 -9.88 -6.78 -2.67
C GLY A 97 -9.26 -5.38 -2.77
N LEU A 98 -8.72 -5.00 -3.93
CA LEU A 98 -8.04 -3.72 -4.11
C LEU A 98 -9.00 -2.66 -4.63
N HIS A 99 -9.06 -1.51 -3.95
CA HIS A 99 -9.80 -0.35 -4.39
C HIS A 99 -9.02 0.94 -4.11
N LEU A 100 -9.17 1.94 -4.98
CA LEU A 100 -8.64 3.28 -4.74
C LEU A 100 -9.62 4.03 -3.83
N TYR A 101 -9.19 4.34 -2.61
CA TYR A 101 -10.04 4.99 -1.62
C TYR A 101 -9.94 6.52 -1.64
N HIS A 102 -8.73 7.07 -1.75
CA HIS A 102 -8.50 8.51 -1.62
C HIS A 102 -7.36 9.01 -2.52
N VAL A 103 -7.48 10.25 -3.00
CA VAL A 103 -6.44 10.98 -3.74
C VAL A 103 -6.35 12.39 -3.17
N GLU A 104 -5.16 12.79 -2.77
CA GLU A 104 -4.90 14.12 -2.22
C GLU A 104 -4.54 15.11 -3.32
N TYR A 105 -5.19 16.27 -3.29
CA TYR A 105 -4.89 17.41 -4.15
C TYR A 105 -4.46 18.61 -3.30
N PRO A 106 -3.61 19.50 -3.82
CA PRO A 106 -3.31 20.76 -3.17
C PRO A 106 -4.57 21.52 -2.78
N THR A 107 -4.64 22.06 -1.57
CA THR A 107 -5.78 22.82 -1.06
C THR A 107 -6.17 23.98 -1.99
N ALA A 108 -5.19 24.60 -2.67
CA ALA A 108 -5.41 25.67 -3.62
C ALA A 108 -6.26 25.28 -4.85
N LEU A 109 -6.34 23.98 -5.17
CA LEU A 109 -7.15 23.46 -6.26
C LEU A 109 -8.53 22.99 -5.81
N MET A 110 -8.81 23.00 -4.49
CA MET A 110 -10.13 22.63 -4.00
C MET A 110 -11.13 23.76 -4.28
N PRO A 111 -12.26 23.46 -4.95
CA PRO A 111 -13.31 24.45 -5.09
C PRO A 111 -13.79 24.88 -3.71
N GLN A 112 -13.93 26.19 -3.49
CA GLN A 112 -14.56 26.76 -2.29
C GLN A 112 -16.05 26.43 -2.31
N LEU A 113 -16.39 25.18 -2.05
CA LEU A 113 -17.76 24.74 -1.85
C LEU A 113 -18.19 25.22 -0.46
N SER A 114 -18.86 26.36 -0.42
CA SER A 114 -19.62 26.82 0.74
C SER A 114 -20.76 25.84 1.02
N LEU A 115 -20.49 24.78 1.78
CA LEU A 115 -21.54 23.89 2.30
C LEU A 115 -22.35 24.68 3.34
N THR A 116 -23.39 25.37 2.88
CA THR A 116 -24.43 25.91 3.76
C THR A 116 -25.31 24.73 4.18
N THR A 117 -24.81 23.87 5.06
CA THR A 117 -25.64 22.84 5.68
C THR A 117 -26.59 23.54 6.65
N LYS A 118 -27.82 23.82 6.18
CA LYS A 118 -28.94 24.05 7.09
C LYS A 118 -29.10 22.78 7.92
N MET A 119 -28.61 22.81 9.16
CA MET A 119 -29.10 21.94 10.22
C MET A 119 -30.57 22.30 10.44
N SER A 120 -31.47 21.61 9.75
CA SER A 120 -32.88 21.60 10.14
C SER A 120 -33.05 20.44 11.12
N ILE A 121 -33.16 20.83 12.38
CA ILE A 121 -33.55 20.02 13.52
C ILE A 121 -34.91 19.38 13.21
N ALA A 122 -35.06 18.10 13.53
CA ALA A 122 -36.34 17.46 13.81
C ALA A 122 -36.21 16.71 15.13
#